data_AF-A0A2R6CIT2-F1
#
_entry.id   AF-A0A2R6CIT2-F1
#
_cell.length_a   1.000
_cell.length_b   1.000
_cell.length_c   1.000
_cell.angle_alpha   90.00
_cell.angle_beta   90.00
_cell.angle_gamma   90.00
#
_symmetry.space_group_name_H-M   'P 1'
#
loop_
_entity.id
_entity.type
_entity.pdbx_description
1 polymer ?
#
loop_
_entity_poly.entity_id
_entity_poly.type
_entity_poly.pdbx_seq_one_letter_code
_entity_poly.pdbx_strand_id
1 'polypeptide(L)'
;MADRFRAAEKLAAIEAAPPSRQLLVASAGPDDPIREALRSYREAVIERLAATIQEGVETGAFETDDPEQTARVLAAMVSGAESRAGVGQSPGPLVAATETRVLSELYVDDPPAIEWGTERTETTP
;
A
#
# COMPACT_ATOMS: atom_id res chain seq x y z
N MET A 1 23.61 6.10 -1.54
CA MET A 1 22.99 6.26 -0.19
C MET A 1 22.50 7.69 0.04
N ALA A 2 23.29 8.73 -0.30
CA ALA A 2 22.92 10.14 -0.14
C ALA A 2 21.63 10.58 -0.90
N ASP A 3 21.35 10.04 -2.08
CA ASP A 3 20.17 10.44 -2.87
C ASP A 3 18.83 9.93 -2.33
N ARG A 4 18.82 8.79 -1.62
CA ARG A 4 17.60 8.24 -0.98
C ARG A 4 17.11 9.14 0.17
N PHE A 5 18.02 9.71 0.93
CA PHE A 5 17.69 10.67 2.00
C PHE A 5 17.15 11.98 1.44
N ARG A 6 17.76 12.50 0.36
CA ARG A 6 17.28 13.72 -0.32
C ARG A 6 15.88 13.55 -0.92
N ALA A 7 15.55 12.37 -1.43
CA ALA A 7 14.20 12.06 -1.92
C ALA A 7 13.16 12.01 -0.77
N ALA A 8 13.52 11.44 0.38
CA ALA A 8 12.66 11.41 1.56
C ALA A 8 12.38 12.81 2.12
N GLU A 9 13.39 13.69 2.16
CA GLU A 9 13.23 15.09 2.58
C GLU A 9 12.30 15.88 1.65
N LYS A 10 12.40 15.68 0.33
CA LYS A 10 11.51 16.31 -0.65
C LYS A 10 10.06 15.85 -0.50
N LEU A 11 9.84 14.58 -0.16
CA LEU A 11 8.49 14.04 0.07
C LEU A 11 7.87 14.58 1.36
N ALA A 12 8.67 14.79 2.41
CA ALA A 12 8.22 15.35 3.68
C ALA A 12 7.85 16.84 3.61
N ALA A 13 8.37 17.58 2.63
CA ALA A 13 8.10 19.00 2.42
C ALA A 13 6.81 19.30 1.64
N ILE A 14 6.06 18.27 1.21
CA ILE A 14 4.78 18.46 0.50
C ILE A 14 3.68 18.64 1.54
N GLU A 15 3.25 19.90 1.76
CA GLU A 15 2.23 20.32 2.73
C GLU A 15 0.80 19.82 2.42
N ALA A 16 0.53 19.42 1.18
CA ALA A 16 -0.74 18.81 0.79
C ALA A 16 -0.62 17.28 0.87
N ALA A 17 -1.71 16.58 1.23
CA ALA A 17 -1.80 15.12 1.08
C ALA A 17 -1.17 14.74 -0.26
N PRO A 18 -0.06 13.96 -0.24
CA PRO A 18 0.85 13.97 -1.36
C PRO A 18 0.07 13.60 -2.62
N PRO A 19 0.37 14.20 -3.78
CA PRO A 19 -0.14 13.66 -5.02
C PRO A 19 0.04 12.15 -4.96
N SER A 20 -1.00 11.38 -5.32
CA SER A 20 -0.95 9.92 -5.25
C SER A 20 0.42 9.46 -5.76
N ARG A 21 1.04 8.43 -5.15
CA ARG A 21 2.38 7.97 -5.57
C ARG A 21 2.50 7.82 -7.09
N GLN A 22 1.38 7.52 -7.76
CA GLN A 22 1.24 7.53 -9.21
C GLN A 22 1.51 8.87 -9.90
N LEU A 23 1.03 10.00 -9.38
CA LEU A 23 1.35 11.33 -9.91
C LEU A 23 2.85 11.63 -9.80
N LEU A 24 3.49 11.26 -8.69
CA LEU A 24 4.95 11.41 -8.51
C LEU A 24 5.72 10.56 -9.53
N VAL A 25 5.30 9.32 -9.78
CA VAL A 25 5.88 8.46 -10.83
C VAL A 25 5.63 9.02 -12.23
N ALA A 26 4.44 9.55 -12.49
CA ALA A 26 4.03 10.09 -13.78
C ALA A 26 4.77 11.40 -14.12
N SER A 27 5.06 12.23 -13.11
CA SER A 27 5.83 13.48 -13.28
C SER A 27 7.34 13.27 -13.36
N ALA A 28 7.84 12.13 -12.89
CA ALA A 28 9.26 11.82 -12.86
C ALA A 28 9.75 11.28 -14.22
N GLY A 29 10.95 11.69 -14.66
CA GLY A 29 11.59 11.17 -15.87
C GLY A 29 12.04 9.70 -15.74
N PRO A 30 12.42 9.02 -16.85
CA PRO A 30 12.87 7.62 -16.83
C PRO A 30 13.98 7.31 -15.82
N ASP A 31 14.96 8.22 -15.72
CA ASP A 31 16.15 8.09 -14.87
C ASP A 31 16.05 8.90 -13.57
N ASP A 32 14.83 9.28 -13.19
CA ASP A 32 14.61 10.09 -12.00
C ASP A 32 14.81 9.26 -10.72
N PRO A 33 15.66 9.70 -9.77
CA PRO A 33 15.88 8.99 -8.51
C PRO A 33 14.59 8.79 -7.69
N ILE A 34 13.55 9.61 -7.92
CA ILE A 34 12.22 9.41 -7.33
C ILE A 34 11.60 8.09 -7.82
N ARG A 35 11.75 7.73 -9.10
CA ARG A 35 11.23 6.45 -9.62
C ARG A 35 11.94 5.27 -8.99
N GLU A 36 13.26 5.34 -8.82
CA GLU A 36 14.02 4.30 -8.16
C GLU A 36 13.62 4.17 -6.68
N ALA A 37 13.52 5.29 -5.96
CA ALA A 37 13.10 5.30 -4.56
C ALA A 37 11.70 4.72 -4.37
N LEU A 38 10.74 5.08 -5.24
CA LEU A 38 9.37 4.55 -5.19
C LEU A 38 9.31 3.06 -5.56
N ARG A 39 10.15 2.59 -6.49
CA ARG A 39 10.29 1.17 -6.81
C ARG A 39 10.82 0.39 -5.62
N SER A 40 11.95 0.81 -5.03
CA SER A 40 12.54 0.15 -3.87
C SER A 40 11.59 0.16 -2.67
N TYR A 41 10.85 1.25 -2.46
CA TYR A 41 9.83 1.31 -1.42
C TYR A 41 8.72 0.27 -1.67
N ARG A 42 8.23 0.17 -2.91
CA ARG A 42 7.19 -0.81 -3.27
C ARG A 42 7.66 -2.25 -3.08
N GLU A 43 8.90 -2.55 -3.48
CA GLU A 43 9.52 -3.86 -3.28
C GLU A 43 9.60 -4.21 -1.78
N ALA A 44 10.07 -3.29 -0.94
CA ALA A 44 10.15 -3.50 0.51
C ALA A 44 8.77 -3.70 1.17
N VAL A 45 7.73 -3.02 0.67
CA VAL A 45 6.34 -3.23 1.15
C VAL A 45 5.85 -4.64 0.76
N ILE A 46 6.09 -5.08 -0.48
CA ILE A 46 5.70 -6.41 -0.93
C ILE A 46 6.44 -7.50 -0.16
N GLU A 47 7.75 -7.33 0.04
CA GLU A 47 8.57 -8.28 0.81
C GLU A 47 8.05 -8.43 2.24
N ARG A 48 7.75 -7.30 2.90
CA ARG A 48 7.18 -7.33 4.25
C ARG A 48 5.81 -7.99 4.30
N LEU A 49 4.93 -7.70 3.33
CA LEU A 49 3.62 -8.34 3.22
C LEU A 49 3.76 -9.85 3.00
N ALA A 50 4.65 -10.28 2.11
CA ALA A 50 4.90 -11.69 1.84
C ALA A 50 5.41 -12.42 3.10
N ALA A 51 6.31 -11.80 3.87
CA ALA A 51 6.78 -12.35 5.13
C ALA A 51 5.65 -12.50 6.16
N THR A 52 4.78 -11.50 6.30
CA THR A 52 3.59 -11.60 7.18
C THR A 52 2.63 -12.70 6.72
N ILE A 53 2.42 -12.85 5.42
CA ILE A 53 1.55 -13.91 4.89
C ILE A 53 2.16 -15.28 5.14
N GLN A 54 3.47 -15.44 4.90
CA GLN A 54 4.20 -16.67 5.17
C GLN A 54 4.09 -17.07 6.65
N GLU A 55 4.28 -16.13 7.58
CA GLU A 55 4.09 -16.37 9.02
C GLU A 55 2.65 -16.81 9.35
N GLY A 56 1.65 -16.18 8.72
CA GLY A 56 0.25 -16.58 8.88
C GLY A 56 -0.03 -17.99 8.35
N VAL A 57 0.59 -18.40 7.24
CA VAL A 57 0.50 -19.79 6.72
C VAL A 57 1.17 -20.77 7.68
N GLU A 58 2.36 -20.45 8.19
CA GLU A 58 3.11 -21.31 9.13
C GLU A 58 2.37 -21.50 10.46
N THR A 59 1.62 -20.50 10.90
CA THR A 59 0.81 -20.54 12.13
C THR A 59 -0.61 -21.07 11.91
N GLY A 60 -0.99 -21.35 10.66
CA GLY A 60 -2.31 -21.84 10.28
C GLY A 60 -3.42 -20.77 10.28
N ALA A 61 -3.07 -19.50 10.38
CA ALA A 61 -4.01 -18.39 10.27
C ALA A 61 -4.45 -18.13 8.82
N PHE A 62 -3.55 -18.36 7.86
CA PHE A 62 -3.79 -18.14 6.42
C PHE A 62 -3.64 -19.43 5.61
N GLU A 63 -4.32 -19.50 4.48
CA GLU A 63 -4.21 -20.55 3.47
C GLU A 63 -3.89 -19.93 2.10
N THR A 64 -2.67 -20.17 1.62
CA THR A 64 -2.25 -19.81 0.25
C THR A 64 -1.03 -20.64 -0.15
N ASP A 65 -0.99 -21.07 -1.41
CA ASP A 65 0.16 -21.77 -1.99
C ASP A 65 1.26 -20.81 -2.46
N ASP A 66 0.97 -19.50 -2.54
CA ASP A 66 1.90 -18.47 -3.00
C ASP A 66 1.76 -17.16 -2.21
N PRO A 67 2.44 -17.06 -1.05
CA PRO A 67 2.47 -15.86 -0.21
C PRO A 67 2.98 -14.61 -0.94
N GLU A 68 3.95 -14.77 -1.85
CA GLU A 68 4.57 -13.65 -2.55
C GLU A 68 3.60 -13.07 -3.59
N GLN A 69 2.92 -13.92 -4.36
CA GLN A 69 1.90 -13.49 -5.30
C GLN A 69 0.69 -12.87 -4.58
N THR A 70 0.28 -13.45 -3.45
CA THR A 70 -0.79 -12.89 -2.60
C THR A 70 -0.43 -11.48 -2.12
N ALA A 71 0.80 -11.27 -1.65
CA ALA A 71 1.32 -9.96 -1.26
C ALA A 71 1.29 -8.94 -2.41
N ARG A 72 1.65 -9.36 -3.63
CA ARG A 72 1.60 -8.50 -4.82
C ARG A 72 0.18 -8.05 -5.14
N VAL A 73 -0.80 -8.96 -5.04
CA VAL A 73 -2.22 -8.64 -5.25
C VAL A 73 -2.72 -7.64 -4.20
N LEU A 74 -2.43 -7.87 -2.93
CA LEU A 74 -2.77 -6.95 -1.83
C LEU A 74 -2.15 -5.56 -2.05
N ALA A 75 -0.86 -5.49 -2.37
CA ALA A 75 -0.17 -4.23 -2.65
C ALA A 75 -0.76 -3.49 -3.87
N ALA A 76 -1.22 -4.21 -4.89
CA ALA A 76 -1.89 -3.62 -6.05
C ALA A 76 -3.27 -3.04 -5.70
N MET A 77 -4.06 -3.75 -4.88
CA MET A 77 -5.37 -3.28 -4.41
C MET A 77 -5.23 -2.00 -3.58
N VAL A 78 -4.27 -1.97 -2.65
CA VAL A 78 -3.94 -0.77 -1.86
C VAL A 78 -3.50 0.38 -2.77
N SER A 79 -2.61 0.12 -3.74
CA SER A 79 -2.19 1.13 -4.71
C SER A 79 -3.39 1.69 -5.49
N GLY A 80 -4.34 0.85 -5.90
CA GLY A 80 -5.56 1.26 -6.56
C GLY A 80 -6.43 2.15 -5.67
N ALA A 81 -6.60 1.78 -4.40
CA ALA A 81 -7.37 2.54 -3.42
C ALA A 81 -6.75 3.93 -3.16
N GLU A 82 -5.43 3.99 -2.95
CA GLU A 82 -4.65 5.24 -2.82
C GLU A 82 -4.84 6.14 -4.06
N SER A 83 -4.85 5.54 -5.25
CA SER A 83 -4.96 6.28 -6.50
C SER A 83 -6.35 6.88 -6.69
N ARG A 84 -7.41 6.14 -6.33
CA ARG A 84 -8.79 6.66 -6.31
C ARG A 84 -8.92 7.81 -5.31
N ALA A 85 -8.42 7.63 -4.10
CA ALA A 85 -8.43 8.66 -3.08
C ALA A 85 -7.69 9.94 -3.55
N GLY A 86 -6.55 9.78 -4.20
CA GLY A 86 -5.75 10.89 -4.73
C GLY A 86 -6.41 11.69 -5.85
N VAL A 87 -7.46 11.16 -6.49
CA VAL A 87 -8.29 11.88 -7.48
C VAL A 87 -9.68 12.25 -6.93
N GLY A 88 -9.86 12.23 -5.60
CA GLY A 88 -11.11 12.59 -4.94
C GLY A 88 -12.23 11.55 -5.08
N GLN A 89 -11.90 10.34 -5.54
CA GLN A 89 -12.86 9.22 -5.60
C GLN A 89 -12.79 8.40 -4.32
N SER A 90 -13.93 7.81 -3.93
CA SER A 90 -13.97 6.93 -2.77
C SER A 90 -13.07 5.69 -2.96
N PRO A 91 -12.20 5.37 -1.98
CA PRO A 91 -11.45 4.11 -1.96
C PRO A 91 -12.33 2.92 -1.52
N GLY A 92 -13.51 3.18 -0.95
CA GLY A 92 -14.39 2.18 -0.33
C GLY A 92 -14.66 0.93 -1.17
N PRO A 93 -14.95 1.03 -2.48
CA PRO A 93 -15.15 -0.15 -3.32
C PRO A 93 -13.95 -1.08 -3.39
N LEU A 94 -12.72 -0.54 -3.38
CA LEU A 94 -11.50 -1.35 -3.41
C LEU A 94 -11.18 -1.93 -2.03
N VAL A 95 -11.42 -1.17 -0.95
CA VAL A 95 -11.30 -1.67 0.43
C VAL A 95 -12.26 -2.84 0.64
N ALA A 96 -13.54 -2.67 0.28
CA ALA A 96 -14.54 -3.72 0.37
C ALA A 96 -14.17 -4.94 -0.50
N ALA A 97 -13.61 -4.74 -1.69
CA ALA A 97 -13.14 -5.84 -2.53
C ALA A 97 -11.93 -6.57 -1.92
N THR A 98 -11.01 -5.86 -1.27
CA THR A 98 -9.90 -6.47 -0.52
C THR A 98 -10.44 -7.36 0.61
N GLU A 99 -11.38 -6.86 1.41
CA GLU A 99 -11.99 -7.61 2.51
C GLU A 99 -12.78 -8.83 2.00
N THR A 100 -13.66 -8.63 1.02
CA THR A 100 -14.62 -9.66 0.57
C THR A 100 -14.06 -10.69 -0.43
N ARG A 101 -12.88 -10.46 -1.00
CA ARG A 101 -12.30 -11.35 -2.02
C ARG A 101 -10.88 -11.78 -1.74
N VAL A 102 -10.08 -10.94 -1.08
CA VAL A 102 -8.68 -11.30 -0.83
C VAL A 102 -8.53 -11.82 0.58
N LEU A 103 -9.02 -11.08 1.59
CA LEU A 103 -8.89 -11.51 2.98
C LEU A 103 -9.76 -12.73 3.29
N SER A 104 -10.99 -12.78 2.77
CA SER A 104 -11.87 -13.94 2.96
C SER A 104 -11.36 -15.23 2.31
N GLU A 105 -10.55 -15.13 1.26
CA GLU A 105 -9.94 -16.31 0.60
C GLU A 105 -8.60 -16.67 1.23
N LEU A 106 -7.93 -15.70 1.87
CA LEU A 106 -6.63 -15.87 2.50
C LEU A 106 -6.73 -16.43 3.92
N TYR A 107 -7.70 -16.00 4.72
CA TYR A 107 -7.84 -16.49 6.10
C TYR A 107 -8.50 -17.87 6.13
N VAL A 108 -7.99 -18.75 7.00
CA VAL A 108 -8.60 -20.07 7.27
C VAL A 108 -9.91 -19.94 8.04
N ASP A 109 -9.92 -19.06 9.05
CA ASP A 109 -11.10 -18.68 9.83
C ASP A 109 -11.64 -17.31 9.37
N ASP A 110 -12.74 -16.82 9.95
CA ASP A 110 -13.24 -15.48 9.61
C ASP A 110 -12.14 -14.42 9.83
N PRO A 111 -11.89 -13.53 8.83
CA PRO A 111 -10.89 -12.48 8.98
C PRO A 111 -11.28 -11.53 10.13
N PRO A 112 -10.30 -11.02 10.90
CA PRO A 112 -10.58 -10.06 11.97
C PRO A 112 -11.25 -8.83 11.39
N ALA A 113 -12.22 -8.27 12.13
CA ALA A 113 -12.80 -6.99 11.79
C ALA A 113 -11.70 -5.91 11.80
N ILE A 114 -11.46 -5.28 10.64
CA ILE A 114 -10.48 -4.20 10.52
C ILE A 114 -11.19 -2.89 10.83
N GLU A 115 -10.87 -2.28 11.97
CA GLU A 115 -11.29 -0.92 12.24
C GLU A 115 -10.35 0.05 11.51
N TRP A 116 -10.80 0.55 10.36
CA TRP A 116 -10.13 1.63 9.66
C TRP A 116 -10.30 2.92 10.46
N GLY A 117 -9.23 3.40 11.09
CA GLY A 117 -9.25 4.67 11.82
C GLY A 117 -9.75 5.82 10.93
N THR A 118 -10.96 6.32 11.20
CA THR A 118 -11.58 7.42 10.47
C THR A 118 -11.17 8.80 11.00
N GLU A 119 -10.08 8.91 11.75
CA GLU A 119 -9.61 10.21 12.23
C GLU A 119 -9.08 11.05 11.06
N ARG A 120 -9.98 11.81 10.43
CA ARG A 120 -9.61 13.11 9.88
C ARG A 120 -9.15 13.93 11.07
N THR A 121 -7.84 14.15 11.18
CA THR A 121 -7.32 15.26 11.97
C THR A 121 -7.92 16.53 11.41
N GLU A 122 -9.01 17.00 12.01
CA GLU A 122 -9.54 18.34 11.82
C GLU A 122 -8.43 19.31 12.22
N THR A 123 -7.63 19.72 11.24
CA THR A 123 -6.68 20.83 11.41
C THR A 123 -7.54 22.09 11.43
N THR A 124 -7.89 22.51 12.65
CA THR A 124 -8.46 23.84 12.93
C THR A 124 -7.42 24.91 12.53
N PRO A 125 -7.82 26.04 11.93
CA PRO A 125 -6.93 26.98 11.24
C PRO A 125 -5.96 27.72 12.16
#